data_AF-A0A3D5X5S2-F1
#
_entry.id   AF-A0A3D5X5S2-F1
#
_cell.length_a   1.000
_cell.length_b   1.000
_cell.length_c   1.000
_cell.angle_alpha   90.00
_cell.angle_beta   90.00
_cell.angle_gamma   90.00
#
_symmetry.space_group_name_H-M   'P 1'
#
loop_
_entity.id
_entity.type
_entity.pdbx_description
1 polymer ?
#
loop_
_entity_poly.entity_id
_entity_poly.type
_entity_poly.pdbx_seq_one_letter_code
_entity_poly.pdbx_strand_id
1 'polypeptide(L)' 'MSKIICGIQQIGIGVNDLYDAWRWYLKAFGVDIRIFEDDTVAELMLPYTGGQP' A
#
# COMPACT_ATOMS: atom_id res chain seq x y z
N MET A 1 -6.83 -26.05 -16.46
CA MET A 1 -7.03 -25.99 -15.00
C MET A 1 -7.57 -24.61 -14.66
N SER A 2 -8.73 -24.49 -14.01
CA SER A 2 -9.30 -23.18 -13.67
C SER A 2 -8.50 -22.54 -12.54
N LYS A 3 -8.19 -21.25 -12.64
CA LYS A 3 -7.53 -20.54 -11.53
C LYS A 3 -8.52 -20.34 -10.39
N ILE A 4 -8.12 -20.68 -9.17
CA ILE A 4 -8.87 -20.37 -7.94
C ILE A 4 -8.21 -19.13 -7.34
N ILE A 5 -8.95 -18.04 -7.21
CA ILE A 5 -8.49 -16.83 -6.52
C ILE A 5 -8.93 -16.94 -5.06
N CYS A 6 -7.97 -17.08 -4.16
CA CYS A 6 -8.22 -17.32 -2.73
C CYS A 6 -8.39 -16.03 -1.91
N GLY A 7 -8.32 -14.86 -2.54
CA GLY A 7 -8.43 -13.55 -1.89
C GLY A 7 -7.38 -12.57 -2.40
N ILE A 8 -7.38 -11.36 -1.82
CA ILE A 8 -6.38 -10.31 -2.07
C ILE A 8 -5.39 -10.34 -0.91
N GLN A 9 -4.11 -10.55 -1.22
CA GLN A 9 -3.05 -10.58 -0.20
C GLN A 9 -2.54 -9.19 0.18
N GLN A 10 -2.48 -8.27 -0.77
CA GLN A 10 -2.00 -6.91 -0.56
C GLN A 10 -2.64 -5.97 -1.58
N ILE A 11 -2.85 -4.71 -1.16
CA ILE A 11 -3.26 -3.61 -2.03
C ILE A 11 -2.26 -2.48 -1.83
N GLY A 12 -1.71 -1.96 -2.93
CA GLY A 12 -0.94 -0.71 -2.92
C GLY A 12 -1.88 0.48 -3.10
N ILE A 13 -1.80 1.47 -2.22
CA ILE A 13 -2.61 2.70 -2.28
C ILE A 13 -1.65 3.89 -2.22
N GLY A 14 -1.64 4.71 -3.27
CA GLY A 14 -0.92 5.98 -3.27
C GLY A 14 -1.60 6.98 -2.33
N VAL A 15 -0.83 7.61 -1.44
CA VAL A 15 -1.32 8.59 -0.48
C VAL A 15 -0.41 9.82 -0.48
N ASN A 16 -0.96 10.99 -0.15
CA ASN A 16 -0.19 12.23 -0.09
C ASN A 16 0.63 12.35 1.20
N ASP A 17 0.15 11.81 2.31
CA ASP A 17 0.82 11.80 3.62
C ASP A 17 0.63 10.43 4.30
N LEU A 18 1.74 9.80 4.65
CA LEU A 18 1.77 8.45 5.25
C LEU A 18 1.13 8.44 6.64
N TYR A 19 1.40 9.44 7.47
CA TYR A 19 0.99 9.45 8.87
C TYR A 19 -0.50 9.75 9.02
N ASP A 20 -1.05 10.64 8.21
CA ASP A 20 -2.49 10.90 8.11
C ASP A 20 -3.24 9.67 7.62
N ALA A 21 -2.76 9.05 6.54
CA ALA A 21 -3.35 7.82 6.02
C ALA A 21 -3.32 6.70 7.06
N TRP A 22 -2.20 6.52 7.76
CA TRP A 22 -2.07 5.51 8.83
C TRP A 22 -3.09 5.73 9.95
N ARG A 23 -3.22 6.96 10.46
CA ARG A 23 -4.23 7.30 11.49
C ARG A 23 -5.65 7.00 11.00
N TRP A 24 -5.93 7.29 9.74
CA TRP A 24 -7.22 7.00 9.15
C TRP A 24 -7.48 5.49 9.03
N TYR A 25 -6.52 4.71 8.53
CA TYR A 25 -6.64 3.26 8.41
C TYR A 25 -6.83 2.59 9.78
N LEU A 26 -6.09 3.02 10.80
CA LEU A 26 -6.26 2.53 12.16
C LEU A 26 -7.68 2.76 12.68
N LYS A 27 -8.28 3.92 12.38
CA LYS A 27 -9.66 4.23 12.78
C LYS A 27 -10.71 3.49 11.92
N ALA A 28 -10.50 3.42 10.61
CA ALA A 28 -11.51 2.94 9.66
C ALA A 28 -11.56 1.40 9.61
N PHE A 29 -10.42 0.74 9.73
CA PHE A 29 -10.29 -0.71 9.58
C PHE A 29 -9.79 -1.41 10.84
N GLY A 30 -9.43 -0.66 11.91
CA GLY A 30 -8.89 -1.24 13.13
C GLY A 30 -7.48 -1.82 12.95
N VAL A 31 -6.74 -1.37 11.94
CA VAL A 31 -5.36 -1.84 11.68
C VAL A 31 -4.43 -1.18 12.69
N ASP A 32 -3.81 -1.96 13.57
CA ASP A 32 -2.92 -1.47 14.63
C ASP A 32 -1.45 -1.85 14.42
N ILE A 33 -1.15 -2.67 13.41
CA ILE A 33 0.21 -3.14 13.10
C ILE A 33 0.75 -2.44 11.85
N ARG A 34 1.86 -1.71 12.01
CA ARG A 34 2.64 -1.16 10.90
C ARG A 34 3.59 -2.23 10.38
N ILE A 35 3.25 -2.82 9.24
CA ILE A 35 3.98 -3.96 8.66
C ILE A 35 5.32 -3.55 8.05
N PHE A 36 5.37 -2.35 7.45
CA PHE A 36 6.55 -1.85 6.76
C PHE A 36 6.51 -0.32 6.72
N GLU A 37 7.63 0.33 7.01
CA GLU A 37 7.84 1.77 6.89
C GLU A 37 9.23 1.97 6.30
N ASP A 38 9.26 2.51 5.10
CA ASP A 38 10.46 2.71 4.31
C ASP A 38 10.34 4.08 3.64
N ASP A 39 11.40 4.87 3.70
CA ASP A 39 11.49 6.20 3.12
C ASP A 39 12.18 6.19 1.75
N THR A 40 12.43 5.01 1.20
CA THR A 40 13.05 4.85 -0.11
C THR A 40 12.04 4.95 -1.26
N VAL A 41 12.55 5.35 -2.42
CA VAL A 41 11.78 5.37 -3.66
C VAL A 41 11.48 3.93 -4.06
N ALA A 42 10.20 3.63 -4.28
CA ALA A 42 9.78 2.35 -4.83
C ALA A 42 10.10 2.30 -6.34
N GLU A 43 11.37 2.10 -6.71
CA GLU A 43 11.84 2.14 -8.10
C GLU A 43 11.05 1.20 -9.03
N LEU A 44 10.58 0.07 -8.51
CA LEU A 44 9.76 -0.89 -9.24
C LEU A 44 8.34 -0.39 -9.56
N MET A 45 7.88 0.67 -8.89
CA MET A 45 6.58 1.28 -9.11
C MET A 45 6.61 2.37 -10.19
N LEU A 46 7.79 2.84 -10.60
CA LEU A 46 7.95 3.90 -11.63
C LEU A 46 7.14 3.67 -12.92
N PRO A 47 7.03 2.43 -13.47
CA PRO A 47 6.19 2.18 -14.64
C PRO A 47 4.70 2.50 -14.43
N TYR A 48 4.22 2.46 -13.18
CA TYR A 48 2.83 2.69 -12.81
C TYR A 48 2.57 4.11 -12.30
N THR A 49 3.62 4.89 -12.02
CA THR A 49 3.56 6.29 -11.56
C THR A 49 4.00 7.28 -12.64
N GLY A 50 4.02 6.86 -13.91
CA GLY A 50 4.42 7.73 -15.02
C GLY A 50 5.92 8.07 -15.05
N GLY A 51 6.74 7.22 -14.43
CA GLY A 51 8.19 7.40 -14.35
C GLY A 51 8.64 8.38 -13.26
N GLN A 52 7.74 8.80 -12.36
CA GLN A 52 8.04 9.73 -11.29
C GLN A 52 7.92 9.03 -9.92
N PRO A 53 8.85 9.28 -8.99
CA PRO A 53 8.70 8.87 -7.59
C PRO A 53 7.43 9.43 -6.95
#